data_AF-A0A2B7GTB6-F1
#
_entry.id   AF-A0A2B7GTB6-F1
#
_cell.length_a   1.000
_cell.length_b   1.000
_cell.length_c   1.000
_cell.angle_alpha   90.00
_cell.angle_beta   90.00
_cell.angle_gamma   90.00
#
_symmetry.space_group_name_H-M   'P 1'
#
loop_
_entity.id
_entity.type
_entity.pdbx_description
1 polymer ?
#
loop_
_entity_poly.entity_id
_entity_poly.type
_entity_poly.pdbx_seq_one_letter_code
_entity_poly.pdbx_strand_id
1 'polypeptide(L)'
;MTSHDVTLEWPDGRTRTVEVDENETILEAAECDGSVLPYGCRTGACGTCSGRLLEVEGTRPSNGERAGDGDADVCAVDDVVAYRRLPRALKDRHRATGYVLLCIASPRADCRIAVGSSVHSELVDNPWK
;
A
#
# COMPACT_ATOMS: atom_id res chain seq x y z
N MET A 1 13.33 -17.17 0.11
CA MET A 1 12.39 -16.47 0.99
C MET A 1 12.97 -15.10 1.12
N THR A 2 12.45 -14.18 0.33
CA THR A 2 12.88 -12.79 0.33
C THR A 2 11.91 -12.09 1.24
N SER A 3 12.33 -11.89 2.49
CA SER A 3 11.61 -11.08 3.45
C SER A 3 11.99 -9.62 3.25
N HIS A 4 11.03 -8.72 3.47
CA HIS A 4 11.21 -7.28 3.43
C HIS A 4 10.71 -6.64 4.71
N ASP A 5 11.46 -5.66 5.21
CA ASP A 5 11.12 -4.91 6.40
C ASP A 5 10.15 -3.77 6.02
N VAL A 6 8.89 -3.91 6.43
CA VAL A 6 7.87 -2.89 6.21
C VAL A 6 7.63 -2.12 7.50
N THR A 7 7.89 -0.81 7.48
CA THR A 7 7.60 0.06 8.62
C THR A 7 6.19 0.66 8.48
N LEU A 8 5.31 0.28 9.39
CA LEU A 8 3.94 0.76 9.53
C LEU A 8 3.91 1.98 10.46
N GLU A 9 3.53 3.13 9.96
CA GLU A 9 3.33 4.36 10.74
C GLU A 9 1.85 4.62 10.97
N TRP A 10 1.40 4.78 12.21
CA TRP A 10 0.02 5.15 12.51
C TRP A 10 -0.12 6.67 12.69
N PRO A 11 -1.33 7.22 12.46
CA PRO A 11 -1.60 8.64 12.66
C PRO A 11 -1.36 9.14 14.10
N ASP A 12 -1.32 8.23 15.09
CA ASP A 12 -0.99 8.55 16.48
C ASP A 12 0.52 8.81 16.71
N GLY A 13 1.35 8.72 15.66
CA GLY A 13 2.82 8.89 15.73
C GLY A 13 3.59 7.64 16.18
N ARG A 14 2.90 6.51 16.37
CA ARG A 14 3.52 5.20 16.63
C ARG A 14 4.00 4.60 15.31
N THR A 15 5.16 3.93 15.32
CA THR A 15 5.70 3.18 14.18
C THR A 15 6.03 1.74 14.59
N ARG A 16 5.76 0.75 13.74
CA ARG A 16 6.17 -0.65 13.90
C ARG A 16 6.85 -1.12 12.64
N THR A 17 7.96 -1.81 12.78
CA THR A 17 8.57 -2.55 11.68
C THR A 17 8.11 -4.00 11.76
N VAL A 18 7.60 -4.52 10.65
CA VAL A 18 7.15 -5.91 10.50
C VAL A 18 7.91 -6.55 9.34
N GLU A 19 8.37 -7.78 9.52
CA GLU A 19 9.01 -8.55 8.45
C GLU A 19 7.92 -9.22 7.61
N VAL A 20 7.95 -9.03 6.30
CA VAL A 20 6.91 -9.50 5.37
C VAL A 20 7.55 -10.28 4.22
N ASP A 21 7.11 -11.52 3.98
CA ASP A 21 7.59 -12.30 2.83
C ASP A 21 6.84 -11.90 1.54
N GLU A 22 7.51 -12.00 0.39
CA GLU A 22 6.90 -11.76 -0.93
C GLU A 22 5.68 -12.66 -1.24
N ASN A 23 5.55 -13.80 -0.54
CA ASN A 23 4.44 -14.74 -0.69
C ASN A 23 3.20 -14.39 0.15
N GLU A 24 3.31 -13.48 1.11
CA GLU A 24 2.21 -13.03 1.96
C GLU A 24 1.88 -11.56 1.71
N THR A 25 0.77 -11.10 2.30
CA THR A 25 0.38 -9.69 2.22
C THR A 25 0.87 -8.92 3.44
N ILE A 26 1.08 -7.61 3.29
CA ILE A 26 1.49 -6.74 4.40
C ILE A 26 0.49 -6.83 5.56
N LEU A 27 -0.80 -7.04 5.25
CA LEU A 27 -1.82 -7.29 6.27
C LEU A 27 -1.54 -8.56 7.07
N GLU A 28 -1.23 -9.68 6.42
CA GLU A 28 -0.98 -10.96 7.09
C GLU A 28 0.26 -10.90 7.97
N ALA A 29 1.35 -10.31 7.47
CA ALA A 29 2.56 -10.12 8.26
C ALA A 29 2.35 -9.17 9.44
N ALA A 30 1.57 -8.09 9.27
CA ALA A 30 1.18 -7.22 10.37
C ALA A 30 0.37 -7.99 11.44
N GLU A 31 -0.58 -8.84 11.03
CA GLU A 31 -1.33 -9.68 11.97
C GLU A 31 -0.41 -10.68 12.70
N CYS A 32 0.56 -11.26 12.00
CA CYS A 32 1.54 -12.19 12.55
C CYS A 32 2.43 -11.54 13.62
N ASP A 33 2.88 -10.31 13.36
CA ASP A 33 3.71 -9.51 14.27
C ASP A 33 2.91 -8.90 15.45
N GLY A 34 1.58 -9.06 15.45
CA GLY A 34 0.66 -8.53 16.48
C GLY A 34 0.23 -7.07 16.25
N SER A 35 0.49 -6.53 15.06
CA SER A 35 0.04 -5.21 14.62
C SER A 35 -1.39 -5.28 14.09
N VAL A 36 -2.37 -4.91 14.93
CA VAL A 36 -3.79 -4.91 14.54
C VAL A 36 -4.09 -3.74 13.59
N LEU A 37 -4.27 -4.06 12.31
CA LEU A 37 -4.69 -3.11 11.28
C LEU A 37 -6.21 -3.17 11.04
N PRO A 38 -6.86 -2.03 10.78
CA PRO A 38 -8.27 -2.03 10.39
C PRO A 38 -8.41 -2.65 8.99
N TYR A 39 -8.94 -3.88 8.93
CA TYR A 39 -9.33 -4.54 7.68
C TYR A 39 -10.85 -4.73 7.63
N GLY A 40 -11.42 -4.70 6.42
CA GLY A 40 -12.84 -4.98 6.21
C GLY A 40 -13.05 -6.22 5.34
N CYS A 41 -12.74 -6.09 4.06
CA CYS A 41 -13.12 -7.04 3.02
C CYS A 41 -12.03 -8.03 2.60
N ARG A 42 -10.75 -7.78 2.93
CA ARG A 42 -9.57 -8.56 2.50
C ARG A 42 -9.48 -8.90 1.00
N THR A 43 -10.23 -8.17 0.17
CA THR A 43 -10.40 -8.45 -1.27
C THR A 43 -10.13 -7.23 -2.14
N GLY A 44 -9.73 -6.11 -1.54
CA GLY A 44 -9.48 -4.86 -2.26
C GLY A 44 -10.76 -4.16 -2.77
N ALA A 45 -11.93 -4.51 -2.23
CA ALA A 45 -13.24 -3.94 -2.60
C ALA A 45 -13.70 -2.78 -1.71
N CYS A 46 -13.24 -2.74 -0.46
CA CYS A 46 -13.67 -1.82 0.59
C CYS A 46 -12.71 -0.64 0.79
N GLY A 47 -11.43 -0.75 0.40
CA GLY A 47 -10.43 0.29 0.63
C GLY A 47 -10.01 0.48 2.10
N THR A 48 -10.59 -0.22 3.08
CA THR A 48 -10.26 -0.06 4.52
C THR A 48 -8.82 -0.39 4.86
N CYS A 49 -8.25 -1.37 4.15
CA CYS A 49 -6.85 -1.76 4.27
C CYS A 49 -5.90 -0.81 3.51
N SER A 50 -6.34 0.43 3.21
CA SER A 50 -5.50 1.39 2.49
C SER A 50 -4.39 1.90 3.40
N GLY A 51 -3.18 1.84 2.88
CA GLY A 51 -2.00 2.51 3.41
C GLY A 51 -1.52 3.56 2.41
N ARG A 52 -0.72 4.50 2.88
CA ARG A 52 -0.04 5.48 2.04
C ARG A 52 1.46 5.24 2.11
N LEU A 53 2.07 4.94 0.98
CA LEU A 53 3.50 4.77 0.86
C LEU A 53 4.18 6.13 1.14
N LEU A 54 5.05 6.14 2.15
CA LEU A 54 5.84 7.30 2.55
C LEU A 54 7.20 7.27 1.87
N GLU A 55 7.92 6.15 2.02
CA GLU A 55 9.30 5.99 1.55
C GLU A 55 9.56 4.54 1.12
N VAL A 56 10.54 4.36 0.24
CA VAL A 56 11.01 3.06 -0.26
C VAL A 56 12.53 3.03 -0.25
N GLU A 57 13.09 2.04 0.42
CA GLU A 57 14.49 1.70 0.34
C GLU A 57 14.65 0.61 -0.73
N GLY A 58 15.08 0.99 -1.94
CA GLY A 58 15.51 0.01 -2.95
C GLY A 58 15.02 0.21 -4.38
N THR A 59 14.13 1.16 -4.68
CA THR A 59 13.80 1.44 -6.09
C THR A 59 14.79 2.42 -6.69
N ARG A 60 15.67 1.93 -7.57
CA ARG A 60 16.35 2.77 -8.54
C ARG A 60 15.35 2.96 -9.66
N PRO A 61 14.72 4.14 -9.84
CA PRO A 61 13.74 4.30 -10.90
C PRO A 61 14.48 4.13 -12.22
N SER A 62 14.33 2.96 -12.86
CA SER A 62 14.72 2.78 -14.25
C SER A 62 13.71 3.57 -15.06
N ASN A 63 14.04 4.86 -15.27
CA ASN A 63 13.35 5.77 -16.16
C ASN A 63 13.28 5.14 -17.55
N GLY A 64 12.18 4.42 -17.82
CA GLY A 64 11.88 3.77 -19.09
C GLY A 64 10.98 4.67 -19.92
N GLU A 65 11.45 5.00 -21.12
CA GLU A 65 10.91 6.00 -22.02
C GLU A 65 9.48 5.74 -22.55
N ARG A 66 8.74 6.85 -22.72
CA ARG A 66 7.63 7.17 -23.65
C ARG A 66 6.79 6.03 -24.26
N ALA A 67 5.48 6.04 -23.98
CA ALA A 67 4.43 5.80 -24.98
C ALA A 67 3.02 6.26 -24.53
N GLY A 68 2.36 7.09 -25.36
CA GLY A 68 0.93 7.02 -25.66
C GLY A 68 -0.08 7.72 -24.75
N ASP A 69 -0.83 8.67 -25.32
CA ASP A 69 -1.99 9.36 -24.73
C ASP A 69 -3.05 8.39 -24.15
N GLY A 70 -3.22 8.37 -22.82
CA GLY A 70 -4.37 7.75 -22.14
C GLY A 70 -4.06 7.12 -20.77
N ASP A 71 -4.21 7.95 -19.73
CA ASP A 71 -4.20 7.67 -18.27
C ASP A 71 -2.82 7.55 -17.58
N ALA A 72 -2.68 8.34 -16.52
CA ALA A 72 -1.44 8.85 -15.98
C ALA A 72 -0.62 7.81 -15.19
N ASP A 73 0.67 7.72 -15.53
CA ASP A 73 1.81 7.45 -14.64
C ASP A 73 1.48 6.64 -13.35
N VAL A 74 1.35 5.31 -13.49
CA VAL A 74 1.10 4.39 -12.36
C VAL A 74 2.42 3.76 -11.84
N CYS A 75 3.58 4.34 -12.15
CA CYS A 75 4.88 3.64 -12.12
C CYS A 75 5.71 3.79 -10.83
N ALA A 76 5.13 4.18 -9.69
CA ALA A 76 5.92 4.29 -8.45
C ALA A 76 5.54 3.26 -7.39
N VAL A 77 4.26 2.92 -7.24
CA VAL A 77 3.80 2.02 -6.17
C VAL A 77 3.73 0.56 -6.60
N ASP A 78 3.30 0.26 -7.83
CA ASP A 78 3.19 -1.12 -8.35
C ASP A 78 4.56 -1.80 -8.56
N ASP A 79 5.63 -1.01 -8.75
CA ASP A 79 7.01 -1.53 -8.83
C ASP A 79 7.57 -1.91 -7.45
N VAL A 80 7.06 -1.29 -6.39
CA VAL A 80 7.51 -1.47 -5.00
C VAL A 80 6.68 -2.53 -4.29
N VAL A 81 5.38 -2.55 -4.55
CA VAL A 81 4.45 -3.53 -3.98
C VAL A 81 3.75 -4.29 -5.10
N ALA A 82 3.78 -5.62 -5.02
CA ALA A 82 3.08 -6.48 -5.96
C ALA A 82 1.62 -6.65 -5.52
N TYR A 83 0.68 -6.35 -6.41
CA TYR A 83 -0.72 -6.67 -6.16
C TYR A 83 -1.08 -8.06 -6.66
N ARG A 84 -1.59 -8.91 -5.76
CA ARG A 84 -2.08 -10.25 -6.11
C ARG A 84 -3.37 -10.21 -6.95
N ARG A 85 -4.11 -9.10 -6.92
CA ARG A 85 -5.37 -8.88 -7.66
C ARG A 85 -5.57 -7.41 -8.02
N LEU A 86 -6.45 -7.13 -8.98
CA LEU A 86 -6.81 -5.77 -9.38
C LEU A 86 -7.44 -4.98 -8.21
N PRO A 87 -6.86 -3.83 -7.80
CA PRO A 87 -7.43 -2.95 -6.79
C PRO A 87 -8.73 -2.28 -7.31
N ARG A 88 -9.88 -2.91 -7.09
CA ARG A 88 -11.18 -2.39 -7.56
C ARG A 88 -11.66 -1.14 -6.79
N ALA A 89 -11.23 -0.98 -5.54
CA ALA A 89 -11.59 0.18 -4.72
C ALA A 89 -10.69 1.40 -4.95
N LEU A 90 -9.49 1.20 -5.53
CA LEU A 90 -8.51 2.27 -5.72
C LEU A 90 -8.58 2.81 -7.15
N LYS A 91 -9.13 4.02 -7.30
CA LYS A 91 -9.05 4.81 -8.53
C LYS A 91 -7.63 5.30 -8.78
N ASP A 92 -7.29 5.56 -10.04
CA ASP A 92 -5.93 5.90 -10.49
C ASP A 92 -5.35 7.13 -9.78
N ARG A 93 -6.19 8.14 -9.51
CA ARG A 93 -5.81 9.32 -8.69
C ARG A 93 -5.24 9.00 -7.30
N HIS A 94 -5.69 7.91 -6.67
CA HIS A 94 -5.21 7.51 -5.35
C HIS A 94 -3.88 6.75 -5.48
N ARG A 95 -3.72 5.95 -6.54
CA ARG A 95 -2.44 5.30 -6.84
C ARG A 95 -1.36 6.34 -7.14
N ALA A 96 -1.70 7.39 -7.88
CA ALA A 96 -0.81 8.52 -8.17
C ALA A 96 -0.40 9.31 -6.92
N THR A 97 -1.17 9.25 -5.83
CA THR A 97 -0.84 9.92 -4.56
C THR A 97 -0.09 9.02 -3.57
N GLY A 98 0.26 7.79 -3.98
CA GLY A 98 1.01 6.84 -3.18
C GLY A 98 0.15 5.92 -2.33
N TYR A 99 -1.16 5.81 -2.58
CA TYR A 99 -2.01 4.88 -1.84
C TYR A 99 -1.82 3.44 -2.31
N VAL A 100 -1.78 2.52 -1.36
CA VAL A 100 -1.61 1.07 -1.57
C VAL A 100 -2.64 0.28 -0.76
N LEU A 101 -3.07 -0.88 -1.25
CA LEU A 101 -3.99 -1.77 -0.53
C LEU A 101 -3.25 -2.91 0.15
N LEU A 102 -2.96 -2.77 1.45
CA LEU A 102 -2.17 -3.71 2.26
C LEU A 102 -2.71 -5.15 2.25
N CYS A 103 -4.01 -5.32 2.05
CA CYS A 103 -4.66 -6.63 2.06
C CYS A 103 -4.51 -7.43 0.76
N ILE A 104 -3.99 -6.81 -0.29
CA ILE A 104 -3.69 -7.48 -1.57
C ILE A 104 -2.30 -7.13 -2.09
N ALA A 105 -1.55 -6.30 -1.34
CA ALA A 105 -0.21 -5.86 -1.65
C ALA A 105 0.82 -6.70 -0.89
N SER A 106 1.82 -7.16 -1.62
CA SER A 106 2.99 -7.85 -1.11
C SER A 106 4.20 -6.94 -1.33
N PRO A 107 5.07 -6.70 -0.33
CA PRO A 107 6.25 -5.86 -0.51
C PRO A 107 7.30 -6.59 -1.34
N ARG A 108 8.00 -5.86 -2.20
CA ARG A 108 9.18 -6.32 -2.95
C ARG A 108 10.47 -5.65 -2.52
N ALA A 109 10.37 -4.70 -1.61
CA ALA A 109 11.45 -3.90 -1.08
C ALA A 109 11.07 -3.37 0.30
N ASP A 110 12.08 -2.96 1.06
CA ASP A 110 11.89 -2.36 2.38
C ASP A 110 11.22 -1.00 2.19
N CYS A 111 10.10 -0.79 2.87
CA CYS A 111 9.29 0.41 2.63
C CYS A 111 8.56 0.88 3.88
N ARG A 112 8.25 2.18 3.90
CA ARG A 112 7.52 2.83 4.97
C ARG A 112 6.13 3.19 4.49
N ILE A 113 5.11 2.75 5.23
CA ILE A 113 3.71 2.95 4.86
C ILE A 113 2.96 3.51 6.06
N ALA A 114 2.31 4.65 5.85
CA ALA A 114 1.34 5.18 6.81
C ALA A 114 0.05 4.35 6.73
N VAL A 115 -0.42 3.87 7.87
CA VAL A 115 -1.58 2.98 8.02
C VAL A 115 -2.54 3.51 9.07
N GLY A 116 -3.83 3.22 8.92
CA GLY A 116 -4.83 3.53 9.94
C GLY A 116 -6.17 3.99 9.39
N SER A 117 -7.13 4.20 10.29
CA SER A 117 -8.48 4.65 9.97
C SER A 117 -8.53 6.03 9.30
N SER A 118 -7.55 6.90 9.58
CA SER A 118 -7.44 8.22 8.94
C SER A 118 -7.15 8.10 7.44
N VAL A 119 -6.24 7.21 7.04
CA VAL A 119 -5.88 6.98 5.62
C VAL A 119 -7.08 6.49 4.83
N HIS A 120 -7.85 5.57 5.40
CA HIS A 120 -9.12 5.15 4.81
C HIS A 120 -10.11 6.32 4.73
N SER A 121 -10.24 7.12 5.79
CA SER A 121 -11.19 8.24 5.83
C SER A 121 -10.91 9.29 4.73
N GLU A 122 -9.64 9.53 4.40
CA GLU A 122 -9.23 10.37 3.25
C GLU A 122 -9.65 9.76 1.89
N LEU A 123 -9.71 8.43 1.82
CA LEU A 123 -10.02 7.69 0.58
C LEU A 123 -11.52 7.58 0.32
N VAL A 124 -12.32 7.45 1.38
CA VAL A 124 -13.79 7.44 1.32
C VAL A 124 -14.41 8.81 1.44
N ASP A 125 -13.65 9.92 1.37
CA ASP A 125 -14.15 11.30 1.54
C ASP A 125 -15.51 11.45 0.85
N ASN A 126 -16.52 11.36 1.71
CA ASN A 126 -17.86 10.99 1.33
C ASN A 126 -18.51 12.31 0.91
N PRO A 127 -19.09 12.40 -0.29
CA PRO A 127 -19.55 13.66 -0.89
C PRO A 127 -20.75 14.35 -0.18
N TRP A 128 -21.00 14.06 1.10
CA TRP A 128 -22.04 14.63 1.95
C TRP A 128 -21.48 15.44 3.13
N LYS A 129 -20.29 16.05 2.97
CA LYS A 129 -19.80 17.10 3.86
C LYS A 129 -19.69 18.42 3.12
#